data_AF-A0A7S1MAG1-F1
#
_entry.id   AF-A0A7S1MAG1-F1
#
_cell.length_a   1.000
_cell.length_b   1.000
_cell.length_c   1.000
_cell.angle_alpha   90.00
_cell.angle_beta   90.00
_cell.angle_gamma   90.00
#
_symmetry.space_group_name_H-M   'P 1'
#
loop_
_entity.id
_entity.type
_entity.pdbx_description
1 polymer ?
#
loop_
_entity_poly.entity_id
_entity_poly.type
_entity_poly.pdbx_seq_one_letter_code
_entity_poly.pdbx_strand_id
1 'polypeptide(L)'
;KHGRVCMLATLGWIATDLGVRFPGDQFQNVSTVEAHNAMVSAGVMGPFLATIAAYEVYGGWLCLEGFEGKINREAGDFFLGKNFLPKDEAQASTMKLKELENGRLAMLAFSGICTQSVLTGEMWPFF
;
A
#
# COMPACT_ATOMS: atom_id res chain seq x y z
N LYS A 1 -1.39 -3.24 8.72
CA LYS A 1 -1.00 -3.78 7.40
C LYS A 1 -1.99 -3.36 6.32
N HIS A 2 -3.23 -3.87 6.33
CA HIS A 2 -4.26 -3.55 5.32
C HIS A 2 -4.41 -2.06 5.01
N GLY A 3 -4.51 -1.19 6.02
CA GLY A 3 -4.76 0.24 5.79
C GLY A 3 -3.64 0.92 5.01
N ARG A 4 -2.37 0.66 5.36
CA ARG A 4 -1.20 1.20 4.65
C ARG A 4 -1.11 0.68 3.22
N VAL A 5 -1.40 -0.60 2.99
CA VAL A 5 -1.42 -1.19 1.64
C VAL A 5 -2.50 -0.53 0.79
N CYS A 6 -3.73 -0.39 1.31
CA CYS A 6 -4.82 0.25 0.58
C CYS A 6 -4.59 1.74 0.34
N MET A 7 -3.96 2.47 1.27
CA MET A 7 -3.59 3.89 1.06
C MET A 7 -2.61 4.05 -0.10
N LEU A 8 -1.59 3.21 -0.19
CA LEU A 8 -0.64 3.24 -1.31
C LEU A 8 -1.27 2.74 -2.62
N ALA A 9 -2.12 1.71 -2.55
CA ALA A 9 -2.77 1.15 -3.72
C ALA A 9 -3.78 2.12 -4.36
N THR A 10 -4.59 2.83 -3.55
CA THR A 10 -5.53 3.84 -4.06
C THR A 10 -4.81 5.00 -4.75
N LEU A 11 -3.79 5.56 -4.10
CA LEU A 11 -3.00 6.65 -4.68
C LEU A 11 -2.23 6.19 -5.92
N GLY A 12 -1.61 5.01 -5.88
CA GLY A 12 -0.87 4.44 -7.01
C GLY A 12 -1.76 4.22 -8.23
N TRP A 13 -2.95 3.66 -8.03
CA TRP A 13 -3.91 3.42 -9.12
C TRP A 13 -4.32 4.72 -9.81
N ILE A 14 -4.76 5.71 -9.02
CA ILE A 14 -5.19 7.01 -9.55
C ILE A 14 -4.02 7.73 -10.24
N ALA A 15 -2.81 7.67 -9.68
CA ALA A 15 -1.63 8.30 -10.28
C ALA A 15 -1.30 7.69 -11.66
N THR A 16 -1.43 6.37 -11.81
CA THR A 16 -1.20 5.70 -13.10
C THR A 16 -2.28 5.99 -14.15
N ASP A 17 -3.52 6.24 -13.73
CA ASP A 17 -4.61 6.69 -14.62
C ASP A 17 -4.42 8.15 -15.06
N LEU A 18 -3.87 9.01 -14.19
CA LEU A 18 -3.51 10.39 -14.52
C LEU A 18 -2.25 10.50 -15.39
N GLY A 19 -1.64 9.37 -15.78
CA GLY A 19 -0.49 9.33 -16.69
C GLY A 19 0.87 9.38 -16.02
N VAL A 20 0.96 9.29 -14.69
CA VAL A 20 2.25 9.14 -13.99
C VAL A 20 2.71 7.69 -14.15
N ARG A 21 3.42 7.42 -15.25
CA ARG A 21 3.93 6.09 -15.62
C ARG A 21 5.46 6.11 -15.64
N PHE A 22 6.06 4.98 -15.32
CA PHE A 22 7.51 4.84 -15.40
C PHE A 22 7.99 4.93 -16.86
N PRO A 23 9.19 5.47 -17.11
CA PRO A 23 9.76 5.53 -18.45
C PRO A 23 10.08 4.11 -18.94
N GLY A 24 9.41 3.68 -20.01
CA GLY A 24 9.59 2.38 -20.65
C GLY A 24 8.33 1.94 -21.40
N ASP A 25 8.48 1.49 -22.64
CA ASP A 25 7.35 1.16 -23.54
C ASP A 25 6.36 0.15 -22.93
N GLN A 26 6.89 -0.75 -22.09
CA GLN A 26 6.12 -1.77 -21.37
C GLN A 26 5.07 -1.16 -20.42
N PHE A 27 5.30 0.04 -19.90
CA PHE A 27 4.42 0.70 -18.94
C PHE A 27 3.49 1.74 -19.57
N GLN A 28 3.68 2.10 -20.84
CA GLN A 28 3.00 3.23 -21.48
C GLN A 28 1.65 2.86 -22.11
N ASN A 29 1.45 1.61 -22.57
CA ASN A 29 0.28 1.20 -23.35
C ASN A 29 -0.64 0.20 -22.63
N VAL A 30 -0.62 0.15 -21.30
CA VAL A 30 -1.43 -0.82 -20.54
C VAL A 30 -2.54 -0.09 -19.76
N SER A 31 -3.75 -0.66 -19.76
CA SER A 31 -4.85 -0.22 -18.90
C SER A 31 -4.53 -0.56 -17.44
N THR A 32 -4.97 0.24 -16.48
CA THR A 32 -4.65 0.02 -15.06
C THR A 32 -5.22 -1.30 -14.53
N VAL A 33 -6.33 -1.77 -15.09
CA VAL A 33 -6.93 -3.08 -14.78
C VAL A 33 -6.07 -4.25 -15.30
N GLU A 34 -5.57 -4.15 -16.53
CA GLU A 34 -4.76 -5.22 -17.15
C GLU A 34 -3.28 -5.17 -16.75
N ALA A 35 -2.86 -4.07 -16.11
CA ALA A 35 -1.47 -3.82 -15.70
C ALA A 35 -0.90 -4.99 -14.90
N HIS A 36 -1.68 -5.61 -14.02
CA HIS A 36 -1.22 -6.77 -13.26
C HIS A 36 -0.77 -7.92 -14.18
N ASN A 37 -1.62 -8.35 -15.11
CA ASN A 37 -1.33 -9.50 -15.97
C ASN A 37 -0.21 -9.19 -16.97
N ALA A 38 -0.18 -7.98 -17.52
CA ALA A 38 0.88 -7.53 -18.41
C ALA A 38 2.25 -7.46 -17.70
N MET A 39 2.29 -7.02 -16.45
CA MET A 39 3.55 -6.95 -15.68
C MET A 39 4.01 -8.30 -15.15
N VAL A 40 3.08 -9.26 -14.99
CA VAL A 40 3.41 -10.66 -14.71
C VAL A 40 4.03 -11.31 -15.94
N SER A 41 3.45 -11.14 -17.13
CA SER A 41 4.02 -11.70 -18.37
C SER A 41 5.35 -11.04 -18.76
N ALA A 42 5.53 -9.76 -18.47
CA ALA A 42 6.81 -9.06 -18.62
C ALA A 42 7.88 -9.47 -17.57
N GLY A 43 7.52 -10.26 -16.56
CA GLY A 43 8.43 -10.73 -15.52
C GLY A 43 8.81 -9.68 -14.47
N VAL A 44 8.29 -8.46 -14.57
CA VAL A 44 8.58 -7.35 -13.66
C VAL A 44 7.92 -7.56 -12.28
N MET A 45 6.76 -8.25 -12.23
CA MET A 45 6.06 -8.53 -10.97
C MET A 45 6.81 -9.50 -10.05
N GLY A 46 7.64 -10.38 -10.60
CA GLY A 46 8.40 -11.38 -9.83
C GLY A 46 9.37 -10.77 -8.82
N PRO A 47 10.28 -9.86 -9.25
CA PRO A 47 11.14 -9.12 -8.34
C PRO A 47 10.38 -8.28 -7.29
N PHE A 48 9.23 -7.70 -7.65
CA PHE A 48 8.38 -6.97 -6.69
C PHE A 48 7.82 -7.89 -5.61
N LEU A 49 7.34 -9.08 -5.99
CA LEU A 49 6.89 -10.08 -5.02
C LEU A 49 8.02 -10.53 -4.10
N ALA A 50 9.22 -10.77 -4.66
CA ALA A 50 10.39 -11.19 -3.88
C ALA A 50 10.84 -10.14 -2.86
N THR A 51 10.84 -8.86 -3.25
CA THR A 51 11.19 -7.76 -2.34
C THR A 51 10.16 -7.59 -1.23
N ILE A 52 8.86 -7.64 -1.55
CA ILE A 52 7.78 -7.62 -0.54
C ILE A 52 7.91 -8.82 0.41
N ALA A 53 8.14 -10.02 -0.12
CA ALA A 53 8.33 -11.23 0.68
C ALA A 53 9.51 -11.10 1.64
N ALA A 54 10.64 -10.52 1.21
CA ALA A 54 11.78 -10.27 2.10
C ALA A 54 11.42 -9.33 3.26
N TYR A 55 10.69 -8.24 2.98
CA TYR A 55 10.20 -7.34 4.03
C TYR A 55 9.16 -8.01 4.96
N GLU A 56 8.33 -8.90 4.43
CA GLU A 56 7.37 -9.67 5.25
C GLU A 56 8.06 -10.67 6.17
N VAL A 57 9.11 -11.36 5.70
CA VAL A 57 9.90 -12.27 6.55
C VAL A 57 10.54 -11.50 7.70
N TYR A 58 11.13 -10.34 7.43
CA TYR A 58 11.69 -9.47 8.46
C TYR A 58 10.61 -8.94 9.43
N GLY A 59 9.49 -8.45 8.90
CA GLY A 59 8.37 -7.97 9.70
C GLY A 59 7.71 -9.07 10.54
N GLY A 60 7.66 -10.29 10.03
CA GLY A 60 7.17 -11.49 10.70
C GLY A 60 8.07 -11.90 11.86
N TRP A 61 9.39 -11.94 11.64
CA TRP A 61 10.37 -12.12 12.72
C TRP A 61 10.16 -11.08 13.82
N LEU A 62 10.15 -9.78 13.48
CA LEU A 62 9.95 -8.69 14.46
C LEU A 62 8.60 -8.78 15.19
N CYS A 63 7.59 -9.42 14.59
CA CYS A 63 6.30 -9.66 15.22
C CYS A 63 6.41 -10.78 16.26
N LEU A 64 7.05 -11.89 15.92
CA LEU A 64 7.27 -13.04 16.80
C LEU A 64 8.08 -12.65 18.04
N GLU A 65 9.16 -11.89 17.88
CA GLU A 65 9.96 -11.40 19.03
C GLU A 65 9.20 -10.43 19.94
N GLY A 66 8.26 -9.66 19.38
CA GLY A 66 7.34 -8.82 20.14
C GLY A 66 6.31 -9.64 20.92
N PHE A 67 5.78 -10.71 20.34
CA PHE A 67 4.86 -11.64 21.02
C PHE A 67 5.54 -12.42 22.15
N GLU A 68 6.81 -12.81 21.96
CA GLU A 68 7.61 -13.49 22.98
C GLU A 68 8.05 -12.56 24.14
N GLY A 69 7.74 -11.25 24.05
CA GLY A 69 8.04 -10.28 25.11
C GLY A 69 9.52 -9.89 25.21
N LYS A 70 10.35 -10.30 24.25
CA LYS A 70 11.78 -9.92 24.18
C LYS A 70 11.96 -8.46 23.77
N ILE A 71 10.96 -7.86 23.11
CA ILE A 71 10.98 -6.48 22.63
C ILE A 71 9.68 -5.77 23.06
N ASN A 72 9.80 -4.68 23.82
CA ASN A 72 8.67 -3.79 24.13
C ASN A 72 8.27 -2.99 22.89
N ARG A 73 7.31 -3.51 22.13
CA ARG A 73 6.84 -2.96 20.85
C ARG A 73 5.33 -2.93 20.81
N GLU A 74 4.76 -1.78 20.47
CA GLU A 74 3.33 -1.69 20.14
C GLU A 74 3.03 -2.27 18.76
N ALA A 75 1.84 -2.86 18.61
CA ALA A 75 1.40 -3.42 17.33
C ALA A 75 1.42 -2.37 16.21
N GLY A 76 2.18 -2.63 15.13
CA GLY A 76 2.31 -1.74 13.98
C GLY A 76 3.46 -0.72 14.04
N ASP A 77 4.20 -0.64 15.14
CA ASP A 77 5.39 0.21 15.26
C ASP A 77 6.62 -0.54 14.72
N PHE A 78 7.03 -0.31 13.46
CA PHE A 78 8.22 -0.95 12.88
C PHE A 78 9.52 -0.17 13.14
N PHE A 79 9.53 0.74 14.12
CA PHE A 79 10.65 1.68 14.39
C PHE A 79 10.98 2.64 13.24
N LEU A 80 10.27 2.52 12.11
CA LEU A 80 10.36 3.41 10.96
C LEU A 80 9.56 4.68 11.22
N GLY A 81 10.23 5.84 11.14
CA GLY A 81 9.57 7.14 11.19
C GLY A 81 9.31 7.72 12.59
N LYS A 82 9.94 7.18 13.64
CA LYS A 82 9.87 7.76 15.00
C LYS A 82 10.31 9.23 15.08
N ASN A 83 11.14 9.67 14.14
CA ASN A 83 11.56 11.07 14.00
C ASN A 83 10.46 12.01 13.49
N PHE A 84 9.42 11.49 12.84
CA PHE A 84 8.27 12.27 12.34
C PHE A 84 7.09 12.29 13.32
N LEU A 85 7.17 11.53 14.41
CA LEU A 85 6.15 11.58 15.46
C LEU A 85 6.39 12.79 16.37
N PRO A 86 5.33 13.54 16.74
CA PRO A 86 5.41 14.52 17.82
C PRO A 86 5.88 13.86 19.12
N LYS A 87 6.73 14.55 19.88
CA LYS A 87 7.26 14.05 21.17
C LYS A 87 6.21 14.03 22.29
N ASP A 88 5.05 14.63 22.06
CA ASP A 88 3.92 14.71 22.98
C ASP A 88 2.95 13.52 22.77
N GLU A 89 2.61 12.80 23.83
CA GLU A 89 1.82 11.55 23.78
C GLU A 89 0.38 11.79 23.28
N ALA A 90 -0.21 12.94 23.62
CA ALA A 90 -1.55 13.32 23.16
C ALA A 90 -1.58 13.58 21.64
N GLN A 91 -0.51 14.17 21.11
CA GLN A 91 -0.38 14.42 19.68
C GLN A 91 -0.02 13.14 18.93
N ALA A 92 0.81 12.28 19.52
CA ALA A 92 1.14 10.97 18.95
C ALA A 92 -0.09 10.07 18.82
N SER A 93 -0.97 10.02 19.84
CA SER A 93 -2.23 9.26 19.77
C SER A 93 -3.18 9.80 18.71
N THR A 94 -3.30 11.13 18.58
CA THR A 94 -4.09 11.76 17.52
C THR A 94 -3.57 11.41 16.12
N MET A 95 -2.25 11.38 15.92
CA MET A 95 -1.64 10.97 14.65
C MET A 95 -1.90 9.49 14.34
N LYS A 96 -1.84 8.60 15.35
CA LYS A 96 -2.21 7.19 15.20
C LYS A 96 -3.69 7.02 14.78
N LEU A 97 -4.59 7.82 15.36
CA LEU A 97 -6.01 7.81 14.99
C LEU A 97 -6.23 8.26 13.53
N LYS A 98 -5.55 9.34 13.10
CA LYS A 98 -5.60 9.79 11.70
C LYS A 98 -5.13 8.71 10.73
N GLU A 99 -4.10 7.95 11.08
CA GLU A 99 -3.64 6.83 10.26
C GLU A 99 -4.72 5.73 10.14
N LEU A 100 -5.39 5.41 11.24
CA LEU A 100 -6.45 4.40 11.27
C LEU A 100 -7.68 4.81 10.46
N GLU A 101 -8.12 6.06 10.59
CA GLU A 101 -9.28 6.58 9.87
C GLU A 101 -9.01 6.65 8.36
N ASN A 102 -7.88 7.22 7.96
CA ASN A 102 -7.48 7.25 6.54
C ASN A 102 -7.25 5.83 5.99
N GLY A 103 -6.68 4.94 6.79
CA GLY A 103 -6.51 3.53 6.42
C GLY A 103 -7.83 2.81 6.17
N ARG A 104 -8.85 3.03 7.01
CA ARG A 104 -10.20 2.47 6.84
C ARG A 104 -10.90 3.03 5.61
N LEU A 105 -10.82 4.34 5.42
CA LEU A 105 -11.37 4.99 4.22
C LEU A 105 -10.73 4.43 2.95
N ALA A 106 -9.41 4.28 2.94
CA ALA A 106 -8.67 3.75 1.81
C ALA A 106 -9.02 2.29 1.48
N MET A 107 -9.34 1.45 2.47
CA MET A 107 -9.80 0.08 2.22
C MET A 107 -11.10 0.07 1.41
N LEU A 108 -12.07 0.91 1.80
CA LEU A 108 -13.34 1.03 1.09
C LEU A 108 -13.14 1.64 -0.29
N ALA A 109 -12.34 2.70 -0.39
CA ALA A 109 -12.04 3.35 -1.66
C ALA A 109 -11.38 2.40 -2.68
N PHE A 110 -10.38 1.62 -2.25
CA PHE A 110 -9.71 0.65 -3.13
C PHE A 110 -10.69 -0.40 -3.65
N SER A 111 -11.55 -0.93 -2.77
CA SER A 111 -12.53 -1.94 -3.16
C SER A 111 -13.51 -1.40 -4.21
N GLY A 112 -13.99 -0.16 -4.05
CA GLY A 112 -14.90 0.49 -5.00
C GLY A 112 -14.24 0.75 -6.35
N ILE A 113 -13.00 1.26 -6.36
CA ILE A 113 -12.22 1.50 -7.59
C ILE A 113 -12.03 0.19 -8.35
N CYS A 114 -11.65 -0.89 -7.67
CA CYS A 114 -11.43 -2.20 -8.28
C CYS A 114 -12.71 -2.75 -8.93
N THR A 115 -13.86 -2.67 -8.24
CA THR A 115 -15.13 -3.17 -8.80
C THR A 115 -15.66 -2.30 -9.94
N GLN A 116 -15.55 -0.98 -9.82
CA GLN A 116 -16.08 -0.07 -10.84
C GLN A 116 -15.23 -0.11 -12.10
N SER A 117 -13.90 -0.10 -11.98
CA SER A 117 -12.98 -0.16 -13.13
C SER A 117 -13.18 -1.41 -14.00
N VAL A 118 -13.51 -2.56 -13.40
CA VAL A 118 -13.84 -3.79 -14.13
C VAL A 118 -15.22 -3.72 -14.80
N LEU A 119 -16.19 -3.05 -14.16
CA LEU A 119 -17.56 -2.97 -14.65
C LEU A 119 -17.73 -1.95 -15.78
N THR A 120 -17.13 -0.77 -15.64
CA THR A 120 -17.26 0.34 -16.61
C THR A 120 -16.20 0.28 -17.71
N GLY A 121 -15.01 -0.25 -17.41
CA GLY A 121 -13.87 -0.21 -18.33
C GLY A 121 -13.35 1.21 -18.59
N GLU A 122 -13.85 2.20 -17.86
CA GLU A 122 -13.44 3.60 -18.00
C GLU A 122 -12.29 3.94 -17.06
N MET A 123 -11.45 4.88 -17.49
CA MET A 123 -10.38 5.44 -16.65
C MET A 123 -10.98 6.44 -15.65
N TRP A 124 -10.18 6.88 -14.66
CA TRP A 124 -10.59 7.89 -13.67
C TRP A 124 -11.39 9.02 -14.35
N PRO A 125 -12.63 9.31 -13.90
CA PRO A 125 -13.14 9.09 -12.54
C PRO A 125 -14.05 7.85 -12.31
N PHE A 126 -13.96 6.81 -13.15
CA PHE A 126 -14.58 5.48 -12.97
C PHE A 126 -16.13 5.44 -12.89
N PHE A 127 -16.84 6.42 -13.47
CA PHE A 127 -18.31 6.46 -13.50
C PHE A 127 -18.85 6.76 -14.90
#